data_AF-A0A0K3B393-F1
#
_entry.id   AF-A0A0K3B393-F1
#
_cell.length_a   1.000
_cell.length_b   1.000
_cell.length_c   1.000
_cell.angle_alpha   90.00
_cell.angle_beta   90.00
_cell.angle_gamma   90.00
#
_symmetry.space_group_name_H-M   'P 1'
#
loop_
_entity.id
_entity.type
_entity.pdbx_description
1 polymer ?
#
loop_
_entity_poly.entity_id
_entity_poly.type
_entity_poly.pdbx_seq_one_letter_code
_entity_poly.pdbx_strand_id
1 'polypeptide(L)'
;MRGDVVTSPSGERIVLVDIGLVKLYDDPLVRVWDVSLRPGECHPWHLHHNPYVVLSINGSDGRMDWLDGSEPRFISEYRGGAVYRPVSPVHRLTNIGTSFYRNRLVELKDLGEHLDEPLDIGPGGRSVRGEPPGEPLADGRMPVLLHRDISVWTVTGECELDLAGPHVIAAIDIDDTDPAGGVRSHPGGPLTLSGDWFVVKLSYLDASQEGNRP
;
A
#
# COMPACT_ATOMS: atom_id res chain seq x y z
N MET A 1 7.32 16.20 -0.02
CA MET A 1 8.53 15.34 0.14
C MET A 1 9.20 15.56 1.49
N ARG A 2 9.99 14.60 1.96
CA ARG A 2 10.73 14.75 3.22
C ARG A 2 11.56 16.03 3.24
N GLY A 3 11.48 16.75 4.37
CA GLY A 3 12.14 18.04 4.53
C GLY A 3 11.28 19.24 4.13
N ASP A 4 10.15 19.02 3.45
CA ASP A 4 9.17 20.08 3.22
C ASP A 4 8.67 20.63 4.55
N VAL A 5 8.51 21.94 4.60
CA VAL A 5 8.04 22.65 5.80
C VAL A 5 6.64 23.13 5.56
N VAL A 6 5.71 22.66 6.39
CA VAL A 6 4.32 23.13 6.42
C VAL A 6 4.06 23.86 7.72
N THR A 7 3.03 24.72 7.72
CA THR A 7 2.61 25.45 8.92
C THR A 7 1.30 24.85 9.42
N SER A 8 1.26 24.44 10.68
CA SER A 8 0.02 23.98 11.32
C SER A 8 -0.98 25.13 11.50
N PRO A 9 -2.26 24.84 11.78
CA PRO A 9 -3.24 25.88 12.15
C PRO A 9 -2.83 26.72 13.36
N SER A 10 -2.00 26.20 14.26
CA SER A 10 -1.47 26.93 15.43
C SER A 10 -0.22 27.77 15.11
N GLY A 11 0.25 27.78 13.86
CA GLY A 11 1.46 28.51 13.44
C GLY A 11 2.76 27.74 13.67
N GLU A 12 2.69 26.46 14.05
CA GLU A 12 3.87 25.62 14.25
C GLU A 12 4.48 25.24 12.89
N ARG A 13 5.81 25.33 12.79
CA ARG A 13 6.54 24.85 11.62
C ARG A 13 6.80 23.36 11.76
N ILE A 14 6.26 22.57 10.85
CA ILE A 14 6.38 21.11 10.83
C ILE A 14 7.22 20.71 9.64
N VAL A 15 8.27 19.93 9.91
CA VAL A 15 9.08 19.30 8.86
C VAL A 15 8.49 17.93 8.56
N LEU A 16 8.09 17.71 7.31
CA LEU A 16 7.49 16.44 6.89
C LEU A 16 8.56 15.34 6.79
N VAL A 17 8.19 14.13 7.21
CA VAL A 17 9.01 12.91 7.05
C VAL A 17 8.65 12.15 5.77
N ASP A 18 9.41 11.09 5.48
CA ASP A 18 9.09 10.14 4.41
C ASP A 18 7.80 9.35 4.75
N ILE A 19 7.16 8.74 3.74
CA ILE A 19 5.90 7.98 3.87
C ILE A 19 6.02 6.72 4.74
N GLY A 20 7.22 6.16 4.84
CA GLY A 20 7.49 5.04 5.73
C GLY A 20 8.86 5.15 6.38
N LEU A 21 9.15 4.16 7.24
CA LEU A 21 10.38 4.14 8.02
C LEU A 21 11.57 3.63 7.20
N VAL A 22 11.32 2.70 6.27
CA VAL A 22 12.35 2.15 5.37
C VAL A 22 11.80 2.12 3.94
N LYS A 23 12.56 2.64 2.99
CA LYS A 23 12.27 2.45 1.56
C LYS A 23 12.83 1.11 1.12
N LEU A 24 11.96 0.18 0.72
CA LEU A 24 12.34 -1.18 0.33
C LEU A 24 12.62 -1.28 -1.15
N TYR A 25 11.86 -0.56 -1.96
CA TYR A 25 11.92 -0.63 -3.41
C TYR A 25 11.49 0.70 -4.04
N ASP A 26 12.11 1.07 -5.16
CA ASP A 26 11.85 2.34 -5.85
C ASP A 26 12.27 2.22 -7.32
N ASP A 27 11.30 2.17 -8.22
CA ASP A 27 11.52 2.16 -9.67
C ASP A 27 10.62 3.20 -10.36
N PRO A 28 10.62 3.34 -11.69
CA PRO A 28 9.77 4.31 -12.35
C PRO A 28 8.26 4.10 -12.12
N LEU A 29 7.76 2.89 -11.91
CA LEU A 29 6.33 2.64 -11.78
C LEU A 29 5.84 2.79 -10.33
N VAL A 30 6.63 2.29 -9.37
CA VAL A 30 6.21 2.17 -7.98
C VAL A 30 7.30 2.53 -6.98
N ARG A 31 6.87 2.94 -5.78
CA ARG A 31 7.73 3.04 -4.59
C ARG A 31 7.12 2.24 -3.46
N VAL A 32 7.92 1.43 -2.77
CA VAL A 32 7.44 0.58 -1.67
C VAL A 32 8.15 0.92 -0.36
N TRP A 33 7.35 1.14 0.68
CA TRP A 33 7.80 1.48 2.02
C TRP A 33 7.45 0.38 3.04
N ASP A 34 8.33 0.16 4.01
CA ASP A 34 8.00 -0.48 5.29
C ASP A 34 7.46 0.59 6.23
N VAL A 35 6.24 0.38 6.73
CA VAL A 35 5.70 1.11 7.87
C VAL A 35 5.53 0.13 9.00
N SER A 36 6.24 0.34 10.11
CA SER A 36 6.20 -0.50 11.29
C SER A 36 6.06 0.36 12.55
N LEU A 37 5.09 0.04 13.41
CA LEU A 37 4.82 0.79 14.62
C LEU A 37 4.54 -0.17 15.78
N ARG A 38 5.29 -0.05 16.86
CA ARG A 38 4.96 -0.69 18.14
C ARG A 38 3.70 -0.06 18.74
N PRO A 39 3.01 -0.73 19.68
CA PRO A 39 1.94 -0.12 20.45
C PRO A 39 2.34 1.24 21.02
N GLY A 40 1.56 2.27 20.70
CA GLY A 40 1.80 3.67 21.11
C GLY A 40 2.76 4.47 20.24
N GLU A 41 3.47 3.86 19.27
CA GLU A 41 4.34 4.60 18.36
C GLU A 41 3.54 5.38 17.32
N CYS A 42 4.09 6.53 16.93
CA CYS A 42 3.53 7.42 15.94
C CYS A 42 4.48 7.60 14.76
N HIS A 43 3.99 7.35 13.55
CA HIS A 43 4.63 7.80 12.33
C HIS A 43 4.34 9.30 12.14
N PRO A 44 5.36 10.19 12.13
CA PRO A 44 5.16 11.63 12.11
C PRO A 44 4.46 12.17 10.86
N TRP A 45 4.23 13.48 10.84
CA TRP A 45 3.55 14.18 9.74
C TRP A 45 4.21 13.92 8.38
N HIS A 46 3.43 13.42 7.43
CA HIS A 46 3.86 13.13 6.05
C HIS A 46 2.74 13.45 5.06
N LEU A 47 3.07 13.45 3.77
CA LEU A 47 2.16 13.80 2.67
C LEU A 47 2.32 12.83 1.50
N HIS A 48 1.23 12.19 1.11
CA HIS A 48 1.18 11.32 -0.07
C HIS A 48 0.97 12.14 -1.33
N HIS A 49 1.87 11.99 -2.31
CA HIS A 49 1.73 12.56 -3.64
C HIS A 49 1.18 11.57 -4.67
N ASN A 50 1.09 10.29 -4.29
CA ASN A 50 0.66 9.20 -5.14
C ASN A 50 -0.54 8.48 -4.51
N PRO A 51 -1.54 8.04 -5.29
CA PRO A 51 -2.43 6.97 -4.85
C PRO A 51 -1.61 5.74 -4.44
N TYR A 52 -2.09 5.01 -3.44
CA TYR A 52 -1.30 3.95 -2.82
C TYR A 52 -2.15 2.80 -2.32
N VAL A 53 -1.54 1.61 -2.27
CA VAL A 53 -2.13 0.45 -1.60
C VAL A 53 -1.31 0.07 -0.37
N VAL A 54 -2.01 -0.10 0.75
CA VAL A 54 -1.47 -0.64 2.00
C VAL A 54 -1.73 -2.14 2.00
N LEU A 55 -0.66 -2.92 2.14
CA LEU A 55 -0.69 -4.38 2.27
C LEU A 55 -0.34 -4.75 3.71
N SER A 56 -1.33 -5.22 4.46
CA SER A 56 -1.22 -5.40 5.90
C SER A 56 -0.52 -6.73 6.23
N ILE A 57 0.74 -6.67 6.66
CA ILE A 57 1.53 -7.83 7.13
C ILE A 57 1.10 -8.23 8.54
N ASN A 58 1.01 -7.24 9.43
CA ASN A 58 0.49 -7.38 10.79
C ASN A 58 -0.52 -6.26 11.06
N GLY A 59 -1.77 -6.66 11.28
CA GLY A 59 -2.85 -5.74 11.60
C GLY A 59 -2.78 -5.20 13.04
N SER A 60 -3.19 -3.96 13.21
CA SER A 60 -3.48 -3.34 14.51
C SER A 60 -4.52 -2.23 14.33
N ASP A 61 -4.98 -1.68 15.45
CA ASP A 61 -5.84 -0.50 15.45
C ASP A 61 -4.99 0.76 15.39
N GLY A 62 -5.37 1.67 14.51
CA GLY A 62 -4.64 2.91 14.25
C GLY A 62 -5.54 4.13 14.34
N ARG A 63 -4.93 5.26 14.73
CA ARG A 63 -5.53 6.58 14.70
C ARG A 63 -4.73 7.47 13.76
N MET A 64 -5.41 7.99 12.76
CA MET A 64 -4.86 8.96 11.82
C MET A 64 -5.38 10.34 12.17
N ASP A 65 -4.47 11.25 12.53
CA ASP A 65 -4.79 12.66 12.76
C ASP A 65 -4.44 13.48 11.51
N TRP A 66 -5.29 14.43 11.17
CA TRP A 66 -5.08 15.39 10.10
C TRP A 66 -4.41 16.65 10.62
N LEU A 67 -3.53 17.25 9.81
CA LEU A 67 -2.79 18.43 10.26
C LEU A 67 -3.71 19.64 10.50
N ASP A 68 -4.84 19.72 9.78
CA ASP A 68 -5.84 20.78 9.93
C ASP A 68 -6.67 20.67 11.22
N GLY A 69 -6.52 19.59 11.99
CA GLY A 69 -7.25 19.34 13.23
C GLY A 69 -8.68 18.82 13.03
N SER A 70 -9.06 18.46 11.80
CA SER A 70 -10.34 17.77 11.54
C SER A 70 -10.41 16.41 12.25
N GLU A 71 -11.63 15.85 12.36
CA GLU A 71 -11.89 14.62 13.10
C GLU A 71 -10.98 13.47 12.66
N PRO A 72 -10.35 12.76 13.62
CA PRO A 72 -9.42 11.69 13.29
C PRO A 72 -10.13 10.52 12.62
N ARG A 73 -9.40 9.82 11.75
CA ARG A 73 -9.84 8.57 11.17
C ARG A 73 -9.30 7.40 11.98
N PHE A 74 -10.16 6.46 12.33
CA PHE A 74 -9.76 5.19 12.93
C PHE A 74 -9.63 4.11 11.86
N ILE A 75 -8.51 3.38 11.91
CA ILE A 75 -8.23 2.26 11.02
C ILE A 75 -8.15 0.97 11.84
N SER A 76 -8.59 -0.13 11.26
CA SER A 76 -8.45 -1.47 11.85
C SER A 76 -8.06 -2.42 10.73
N GLU A 77 -6.78 -2.72 10.67
CA GLU A 77 -6.21 -3.56 9.62
C GLU A 77 -6.07 -5.00 10.09
N TYR A 78 -6.00 -5.93 9.15
CA TYR A 78 -5.77 -7.33 9.45
C TYR A 78 -4.70 -7.91 8.56
N ARG A 79 -3.95 -8.88 9.09
CA ARG A 79 -2.96 -9.64 8.34
C ARG A 79 -3.57 -10.24 7.06
N GLY A 80 -2.93 -9.99 5.92
CA GLY A 80 -3.42 -10.40 4.59
C GLY A 80 -4.50 -9.48 4.01
N GLY A 81 -4.88 -8.41 4.71
CA GLY A 81 -5.79 -7.39 4.21
C GLY A 81 -5.08 -6.36 3.34
N ALA A 82 -5.87 -5.63 2.55
CA ALA A 82 -5.39 -4.54 1.72
C ALA A 82 -6.34 -3.34 1.73
N VAL A 83 -5.77 -2.15 1.58
CA VAL A 83 -6.52 -0.89 1.48
C VAL A 83 -5.93 -0.04 0.37
N TYR A 84 -6.72 0.27 -0.65
CA TYR A 84 -6.37 1.18 -1.73
C TYR A 84 -6.91 2.57 -1.45
N ARG A 85 -6.05 3.60 -1.54
CA ARG A 85 -6.38 4.97 -1.14
C ARG A 85 -5.98 5.99 -2.20
N PRO A 86 -6.80 7.06 -2.35
CA PRO A 86 -6.37 8.24 -3.08
C PRO A 86 -5.28 8.96 -2.27
N VAL A 87 -4.70 10.00 -2.87
CA VAL A 87 -3.87 10.95 -2.11
C VAL A 87 -4.65 11.53 -0.93
N SER A 88 -3.93 11.89 0.12
CA SER A 88 -4.50 12.40 1.37
C SER A 88 -3.83 13.70 1.79
N PRO A 89 -4.52 14.58 2.54
CA PRO A 89 -3.87 15.70 3.21
C PRO A 89 -2.74 15.27 4.14
N VAL A 90 -1.95 16.25 4.60
CA VAL A 90 -0.89 16.01 5.58
C VAL A 90 -1.49 15.35 6.83
N HIS A 91 -0.92 14.21 7.21
CA HIS A 91 -1.42 13.44 8.34
C HIS A 91 -0.30 12.70 9.06
N ARG A 92 -0.63 12.18 10.24
CA ARG A 92 0.23 11.28 11.02
C ARG A 92 -0.57 10.04 11.42
N LEU A 93 0.10 8.92 11.65
CA LEU A 93 -0.53 7.68 12.06
C LEU A 93 0.02 7.22 13.41
N THR A 94 -0.85 6.92 14.36
CA THR A 94 -0.48 6.33 15.66
C THR A 94 -1.04 4.92 15.76
N ASN A 95 -0.20 3.95 16.14
CA ASN A 95 -0.69 2.64 16.53
C ASN A 95 -1.28 2.74 17.95
N ILE A 96 -2.60 2.67 18.04
CA ILE A 96 -3.34 2.73 19.31
C ILE A 96 -3.74 1.34 19.81
N GLY A 97 -3.47 0.30 19.03
CA GLY A 97 -3.68 -1.08 19.41
C GLY A 97 -2.62 -1.61 20.36
N THR A 98 -2.77 -2.89 20.74
CA THR A 98 -1.85 -3.60 21.65
C THR A 98 -0.89 -4.52 20.91
N SER A 99 -1.01 -4.63 19.58
CA SER A 99 -0.15 -5.46 18.72
C SER A 99 0.83 -4.61 17.91
N PHE A 100 1.91 -5.24 17.46
CA PHE A 100 2.80 -4.63 16.46
C PHE A 100 2.06 -4.44 15.13
N TYR A 101 2.11 -3.22 14.61
CA TYR A 101 1.56 -2.85 13.32
C TYR A 101 2.67 -2.90 12.27
N ARG A 102 2.45 -3.60 11.15
CA ARG A 102 3.39 -3.59 10.01
C ARG A 102 2.64 -3.70 8.69
N ASN A 103 3.00 -2.85 7.73
CA ASN A 103 2.48 -2.94 6.36
C ASN A 103 3.60 -2.77 5.32
N ARG A 104 3.25 -3.06 4.07
CA ARG A 104 3.94 -2.56 2.87
C ARG A 104 3.04 -1.52 2.23
N LEU A 105 3.53 -0.31 2.08
CA LEU A 105 2.81 0.75 1.37
C LEU A 105 3.41 0.90 -0.02
N VAL A 106 2.62 0.62 -1.05
CA VAL A 106 3.00 0.71 -2.45
C VAL A 106 2.39 1.97 -3.05
N GLU A 107 3.22 2.98 -3.33
CA GLU A 107 2.85 4.18 -4.07
C GLU A 107 2.85 3.91 -5.58
N LEU A 108 1.82 4.38 -6.30
CA LEU A 108 1.63 4.23 -7.75
C LEU A 108 1.97 5.54 -8.46
N LYS A 109 3.17 5.64 -9.04
CA LYS A 109 3.74 6.92 -9.52
C LYS A 109 3.04 7.47 -10.75
N ASP A 110 2.66 6.58 -11.67
CA ASP A 110 1.93 6.94 -12.90
C ASP A 110 0.53 7.48 -12.63
N LEU A 111 -0.01 7.28 -11.42
CA LEU A 111 -1.30 7.82 -11.00
C LEU A 111 -1.14 9.08 -10.12
N GLY A 112 0.09 9.54 -9.90
CA GLY A 112 0.43 10.60 -8.95
C GLY A 112 1.53 11.50 -9.48
N GLU A 113 2.74 11.33 -8.96
CA GLU A 113 3.90 12.22 -9.17
C GLU A 113 4.36 12.35 -10.63
N HIS A 114 3.90 11.48 -11.53
CA HIS A 114 4.15 11.58 -12.98
C HIS A 114 3.09 12.36 -13.75
N LEU A 115 2.04 12.82 -13.08
CA LEU A 115 0.98 13.65 -13.64
C LEU A 115 1.10 15.08 -13.10
N ASP A 116 0.54 16.06 -13.81
CA ASP A 116 0.44 17.43 -13.31
C ASP A 116 -0.43 17.50 -12.04
N GLU A 117 -1.49 16.69 -12.00
CA GLU A 117 -2.33 16.45 -10.82
C GLU A 117 -2.55 14.94 -10.64
N PRO A 118 -2.55 14.42 -9.39
CA PRO A 118 -2.83 13.01 -9.14
C PRO A 118 -4.21 12.60 -9.67
N LEU A 119 -4.29 11.40 -10.25
CA LEU A 119 -5.52 10.87 -10.81
C LEU A 119 -6.58 10.69 -9.71
N ASP A 120 -7.81 11.11 -9.97
CA ASP A 120 -8.95 10.79 -9.11
C ASP A 120 -9.34 9.30 -9.26
N ILE A 121 -8.85 8.50 -8.32
CA ILE A 121 -9.17 7.07 -8.23
C ILE A 121 -10.52 6.80 -7.52
N GLY A 122 -11.26 7.84 -7.16
CA GLY A 122 -12.46 7.76 -6.33
C GLY A 122 -12.14 7.45 -4.86
N PRO A 123 -13.06 6.78 -4.12
CA PRO A 123 -12.85 6.48 -2.70
C PRO A 123 -11.78 5.41 -2.44
N GLY A 124 -11.23 4.80 -3.50
CA GLY A 124 -10.37 3.62 -3.45
C GLY A 124 -11.16 2.37 -3.05
N GLY A 125 -10.53 1.48 -2.29
CA GLY A 125 -11.12 0.20 -1.89
C GLY A 125 -10.55 -0.31 -0.57
N ARG A 126 -11.26 -1.21 0.08
CA ARG A 126 -10.80 -1.86 1.32
C ARG A 126 -11.30 -3.29 1.37
N SER A 127 -10.41 -4.22 1.71
CA SER A 127 -10.78 -5.61 1.96
C SER A 127 -11.47 -5.75 3.32
N VAL A 128 -12.40 -6.70 3.42
CA VAL A 128 -13.10 -7.04 4.66
C VAL A 128 -12.72 -8.46 5.06
N ARG A 129 -12.35 -8.65 6.34
CA ARG A 129 -11.89 -9.95 6.83
C ARG A 129 -13.03 -10.98 6.71
N GLY A 130 -12.77 -12.06 5.97
CA GLY A 130 -13.74 -13.14 5.77
C GLY A 130 -14.73 -12.90 4.64
N GLU A 131 -14.63 -11.78 3.92
CA GLU A 131 -15.50 -11.41 2.80
C GLU A 131 -14.64 -11.12 1.55
N PRO A 132 -14.15 -12.18 0.85
CA PRO A 132 -13.35 -11.98 -0.35
C PRO A 132 -14.21 -11.35 -1.47
N PRO A 133 -13.66 -10.44 -2.29
CA PRO A 133 -14.39 -9.79 -3.38
C PRO A 133 -14.67 -10.70 -4.59
N GLY A 134 -14.28 -11.97 -4.54
CA GLY A 134 -14.47 -12.95 -5.59
C GLY A 134 -13.96 -14.33 -5.21
N GLU A 135 -14.17 -15.28 -6.11
CA GLU A 135 -13.72 -16.68 -5.92
C GLU A 135 -12.19 -16.81 -6.08
N PRO A 136 -11.57 -17.79 -5.41
CA PRO A 136 -10.17 -18.16 -5.65
C PRO A 136 -9.92 -18.44 -7.13
N LEU A 137 -8.78 -17.99 -7.63
CA LEU A 137 -8.33 -18.35 -8.97
C LEU A 137 -7.78 -19.79 -8.98
N ALA A 138 -7.83 -20.43 -10.14
CA ALA A 138 -7.39 -21.82 -10.30
C ALA A 138 -5.90 -22.05 -9.96
N ASP A 139 -5.09 -20.99 -9.99
CA ASP A 139 -3.67 -20.98 -9.61
C ASP A 139 -3.43 -20.72 -8.11
N GLY A 140 -4.48 -20.74 -7.29
CA GLY A 140 -4.40 -20.59 -5.84
C GLY A 140 -4.42 -19.16 -5.33
N ARG A 141 -4.48 -18.15 -6.21
CA ARG A 141 -4.63 -16.75 -5.80
C ARG A 141 -6.00 -16.50 -5.17
N MET A 142 -6.01 -16.08 -3.90
CA MET A 142 -7.20 -15.67 -3.17
C MET A 142 -7.43 -14.15 -3.33
N PRO A 143 -8.56 -13.68 -3.87
CA PRO A 143 -8.82 -12.25 -3.99
C PRO A 143 -8.88 -11.55 -2.63
N VAL A 144 -8.22 -10.40 -2.53
CA VAL A 144 -8.22 -9.53 -1.33
C VAL A 144 -8.91 -8.22 -1.64
N LEU A 145 -8.54 -7.58 -2.74
CA LEU A 145 -9.09 -6.29 -3.17
C LEU A 145 -9.07 -6.24 -4.70
N LEU A 146 -10.24 -6.00 -5.31
CA LEU A 146 -10.36 -5.82 -6.76
C LEU A 146 -10.82 -4.39 -7.03
N HIS A 147 -10.03 -3.65 -7.78
CA HIS A 147 -10.32 -2.29 -8.23
C HIS A 147 -9.96 -2.15 -9.71
N ARG A 148 -10.47 -1.11 -10.38
CA ARG A 148 -10.15 -0.86 -11.80
C ARG A 148 -8.65 -0.62 -12.05
N ASP A 149 -7.99 0.04 -11.09
CA ASP A 149 -6.57 0.44 -11.23
C ASP A 149 -5.62 -0.62 -10.71
N ILE A 150 -6.03 -1.41 -9.71
CA ILE A 150 -5.20 -2.45 -9.11
C ILE A 150 -6.02 -3.67 -8.73
N SER A 151 -5.37 -4.82 -8.66
CA SER A 151 -5.97 -6.02 -8.10
C SER A 151 -4.99 -6.71 -7.18
N VAL A 152 -5.44 -7.07 -5.99
CA VAL A 152 -4.61 -7.66 -4.93
C VAL A 152 -5.14 -9.04 -4.62
N TRP A 153 -4.25 -10.01 -4.63
CA TRP A 153 -4.47 -11.37 -4.16
C TRP A 153 -3.47 -11.73 -3.07
N THR A 154 -3.78 -12.76 -2.29
CA THR A 154 -2.78 -13.53 -1.53
C THR A 154 -2.57 -14.91 -2.15
N VAL A 155 -1.38 -15.47 -1.91
CA VAL A 155 -1.06 -16.89 -2.11
C VAL A 155 -0.38 -17.41 -0.85
N THR A 156 -0.47 -18.72 -0.61
CA THR A 156 0.11 -19.39 0.57
C THR A 156 0.79 -20.68 0.15
N GLY A 157 1.94 -20.99 0.76
CA GLY A 157 2.71 -22.21 0.46
C GLY A 157 3.47 -22.13 -0.86
N GLU A 158 3.72 -23.28 -1.48
CA GLU A 158 4.38 -23.37 -2.79
C GLU A 158 3.37 -23.11 -3.91
N CYS A 159 3.63 -22.14 -4.77
CA CYS A 159 2.80 -21.90 -5.95
C CYS A 159 3.62 -21.53 -7.19
N GLU A 160 3.09 -21.92 -8.34
CA GLU A 160 3.56 -21.53 -9.67
C GLU A 160 2.47 -20.69 -10.33
N LEU A 161 2.81 -19.46 -10.68
CA LEU A 161 1.91 -18.49 -11.28
C LEU A 161 2.38 -18.14 -12.68
N ASP A 162 1.46 -17.80 -13.57
CA ASP A 162 1.75 -17.13 -14.84
C ASP A 162 1.03 -15.78 -14.87
N LEU A 163 1.79 -14.72 -14.64
CA LEU A 163 1.24 -13.39 -14.35
C LEU A 163 1.01 -12.58 -15.63
N ALA A 164 -0.21 -12.10 -15.83
CA ALA A 164 -0.52 -11.22 -16.95
C ALA A 164 -0.17 -9.76 -16.62
N GLY A 165 0.94 -9.27 -17.17
CA GLY A 165 1.39 -7.87 -17.03
C GLY A 165 2.15 -7.58 -15.73
N PRO A 166 2.41 -6.29 -15.45
CA PRO A 166 3.25 -5.88 -14.34
C PRO A 166 2.56 -6.06 -12.97
N HIS A 167 3.33 -6.56 -12.02
CA HIS A 167 2.92 -6.83 -10.65
C HIS A 167 3.95 -6.31 -9.63
N VAL A 168 3.48 -6.04 -8.42
CA VAL A 168 4.31 -5.97 -7.21
C VAL A 168 4.05 -7.22 -6.39
N ILE A 169 5.13 -7.89 -5.99
CA ILE A 169 5.11 -9.10 -5.17
C ILE A 169 5.67 -8.72 -3.80
N ALA A 170 4.91 -8.96 -2.73
CA ALA A 170 5.28 -8.56 -1.39
C ALA A 170 5.00 -9.68 -0.36
N ALA A 171 6.03 -10.11 0.37
CA ALA A 171 5.90 -11.16 1.37
C ALA A 171 5.02 -10.72 2.55
N ILE A 172 4.15 -11.62 3.01
CA ILE A 172 3.37 -11.47 4.24
C ILE A 172 4.17 -12.05 5.42
N ASP A 173 4.87 -13.15 5.20
CA ASP A 173 5.91 -13.65 6.10
C ASP A 173 7.26 -13.29 5.53
N ILE A 174 7.91 -12.33 6.18
CA ILE A 174 9.23 -11.87 5.78
C ILE A 174 10.26 -12.70 6.55
N ASP A 175 11.16 -13.34 5.83
CA ASP A 175 12.46 -13.65 6.39
C ASP A 175 13.20 -12.32 6.52
N ASP A 176 13.45 -11.86 7.76
CA ASP A 176 14.15 -10.59 8.04
C ASP A 176 15.57 -10.55 7.45
N THR A 177 16.06 -11.64 6.84
CA THR A 177 17.32 -11.71 6.11
C THR A 177 17.22 -11.33 4.62
N ASP A 178 16.02 -11.16 4.05
CA ASP A 178 15.87 -10.72 2.66
C ASP A 178 16.31 -9.24 2.50
N PRO A 179 17.36 -8.94 1.73
CA PRO A 179 17.85 -7.58 1.54
C PRO A 179 16.84 -6.64 0.86
N ALA A 180 15.86 -7.17 0.11
CA ALA A 180 14.77 -6.40 -0.47
C ALA A 180 13.53 -6.32 0.46
N GLY A 181 13.62 -6.88 1.67
CA GLY A 181 12.55 -6.89 2.66
C GLY A 181 11.29 -7.61 2.19
N GLY A 182 11.44 -8.59 1.31
CA GLY A 182 10.35 -9.39 0.73
C GLY A 182 9.57 -8.69 -0.37
N VAL A 183 10.13 -7.67 -1.05
CA VAL A 183 9.41 -6.91 -2.10
C VAL A 183 10.16 -6.95 -3.42
N ARG A 184 9.42 -7.14 -4.53
CA ARG A 184 9.95 -6.98 -5.89
C ARG A 184 8.87 -6.60 -6.89
N SER A 185 9.26 -5.89 -7.95
CA SER A 185 8.45 -5.77 -9.16
C SER A 185 8.59 -7.05 -10.01
N HIS A 186 7.56 -7.35 -10.79
CA HIS A 186 7.56 -8.46 -11.74
C HIS A 186 6.87 -8.02 -13.04
N PRO A 187 7.50 -8.11 -14.22
CA PRO A 187 6.92 -7.59 -15.46
C PRO A 187 5.73 -8.42 -16.00
N GLY A 188 5.56 -9.63 -15.50
CA GLY A 188 4.62 -10.63 -16.00
C GLY A 188 5.34 -11.90 -16.45
N GLY A 189 4.60 -12.97 -16.70
CA GLY A 189 5.11 -14.30 -17.02
C GLY A 189 5.25 -15.22 -15.80
N PRO A 190 5.98 -16.34 -15.95
CA PRO A 190 6.13 -17.36 -14.93
C PRO A 190 6.79 -16.85 -13.65
N LEU A 191 6.25 -17.23 -12.50
CA LEU A 191 6.74 -16.88 -11.16
C LEU A 191 6.51 -18.05 -10.19
N THR A 192 7.56 -18.47 -9.49
CA THR A 192 7.46 -19.43 -8.38
C THR A 192 7.57 -18.68 -7.06
N LEU A 193 6.68 -19.00 -6.12
CA LEU A 193 6.68 -18.46 -4.76
C LEU A 193 6.60 -19.60 -3.75
N SER A 194 7.24 -19.37 -2.61
CA SER A 194 7.16 -20.22 -1.43
C SER A 194 6.83 -19.35 -0.22
N GLY A 195 5.82 -19.73 0.55
CA GLY A 195 5.33 -19.00 1.72
C GLY A 195 4.11 -18.12 1.42
N ASP A 196 3.87 -17.13 2.28
CA ASP A 196 2.70 -16.26 2.18
C ASP A 196 3.06 -14.94 1.49
N TRP A 197 2.37 -14.62 0.40
CA TRP A 197 2.67 -13.45 -0.43
C TRP A 197 1.40 -12.70 -0.83
N PHE A 198 1.51 -11.37 -0.89
CA PHE A 198 0.66 -10.53 -1.71
C PHE A 198 1.14 -10.54 -3.16
N VAL A 199 0.18 -10.65 -4.07
CA VAL A 199 0.37 -10.50 -5.51
C VAL A 199 -0.49 -9.32 -5.96
N VAL A 200 0.13 -8.21 -6.32
CA VAL A 200 -0.55 -6.95 -6.68
C VAL A 200 -0.39 -6.70 -8.16
N LYS A 201 -1.45 -6.83 -8.94
CA LYS A 201 -1.46 -6.42 -10.35
C LYS A 201 -1.65 -4.92 -10.47
N LEU A 202 -0.82 -4.28 -11.30
CA LEU A 202 -0.96 -2.88 -11.69
C LEU A 202 -1.94 -2.76 -12.87
N SER A 203 -3.23 -3.01 -12.64
CA SER A 203 -4.27 -3.12 -13.66
C SER A 203 -4.43 -1.87 -14.53
N TYR A 204 -4.04 -0.69 -14.04
CA TYR A 204 -4.04 0.57 -14.80
C TYR A 204 -3.06 0.56 -16.00
N LEU A 205 -2.11 -0.38 -16.03
CA LEU A 205 -1.15 -0.61 -17.12
C LEU A 205 -1.66 -1.60 -18.17
N ASP A 206 -2.84 -2.20 -18.00
CA ASP A 206 -3.42 -3.05 -19.03
C ASP A 206 -3.77 -2.21 -20.28
N ALA A 207 -3.37 -2.69 -21.46
CA ALA A 207 -3.54 -2.02 -22.75
C ALA A 207 -5.01 -1.68 -23.10
N SER A 208 -5.99 -2.26 -22.40
CA SER A 208 -7.41 -1.95 -22.59
C SER A 208 -7.88 -0.63 -21.95
N GLN A 209 -7.05 0.02 -21.12
CA GLN A 209 -7.37 1.30 -20.47
C GLN A 209 -6.92 2.54 -21.27
N GLU A 210 -6.14 2.39 -22.35
CA GLU A 210 -5.61 3.50 -23.15
C GLU A 210 -6.71 4.29 -23.89
N GLY A 211 -7.87 3.68 -24.14
CA GLY A 211 -8.99 4.32 -24.85
C GLY A 211 -9.91 5.19 -23.98
N ASN A 212 -9.67 5.28 -22.66
CA ASN A 212 -10.59 5.94 -21.73
C ASN A 212 -9.87 6.76 -20.64
N ARG A 213 -8.60 7.11 -20.86
CA ARG A 213 -7.94 8.15 -20.06
C ARG A 213 -8.42 9.51 -20.59
N PRO A 214 -9.01 10.38 -19.75
CA PRO A 214 -9.45 11.70 -20.18
C PRO A 214 -8.29 12.55 -20.72
#